data_AF-J0PUM1-F1
#
_entry.id   AF-J0PUM1-F1
#
_cell.length_a   1.000
_cell.length_b   1.000
_cell.length_c   1.000
_cell.angle_alpha   90.00
_cell.angle_beta   90.00
_cell.angle_gamma   90.00
#
_symmetry.space_group_name_H-M   'P 1'
#
loop_
_entity.id
_entity.type
_entity.pdbx_description
1 polymer ?
#
loop_
_entity_poly.entity_id
_entity_poly.type
_entity_poly.pdbx_seq_one_letter_code
_entity_poly.pdbx_strand_id
1 'polypeptide(L)' 'MKLIRKVMLMCVLNFLVGCAANRSVSCGGWLPIYLDNQDVAVISSNLARDILKHNKQGAHLCGWKDGQETKQQR' A
#
# COMPACT_ATOMS: atom_id res chain seq x y z
N MET A 1 -42.15 -1.63 8.26
CA MET A 1 -41.12 -2.67 7.94
C MET A 1 -40.42 -2.52 6.58
N LYS A 2 -40.98 -1.83 5.57
CA LYS A 2 -40.30 -1.68 4.26
C LYS A 2 -39.04 -0.78 4.29
N LEU A 3 -39.08 0.29 5.09
CA LEU A 3 -37.97 1.26 5.21
C LEU A 3 -36.76 0.64 5.92
N ILE A 4 -36.99 -0.04 7.06
CA ILE A 4 -35.94 -0.72 7.86
C ILE A 4 -35.18 -1.75 7.00
N ARG A 5 -35.90 -2.53 6.17
CA ARG A 5 -35.27 -3.51 5.26
C ARG A 5 -34.36 -2.86 4.21
N LYS A 6 -34.72 -1.68 3.70
CA LYS A 6 -33.89 -0.91 2.75
C LYS A 6 -32.66 -0.33 3.43
N VAL A 7 -32.81 0.22 4.64
CA VAL A 7 -31.69 0.76 5.44
C VAL A 7 -30.69 -0.35 5.78
N MET A 8 -31.16 -1.50 6.25
CA MET A 8 -30.29 -2.66 6.53
C MET A 8 -29.54 -3.12 5.27
N LEU A 9 -30.20 -3.16 4.11
CA LEU A 9 -29.55 -3.52 2.86
C LEU A 9 -28.43 -2.52 2.48
N MET A 10 -28.70 -1.22 2.61
CA MET A 10 -27.72 -0.16 2.36
C MET A 10 -26.54 -0.26 3.33
N CYS A 11 -26.77 -0.53 4.61
CA CYS A 11 -25.69 -0.73 5.58
C CYS A 11 -24.78 -1.89 5.15
N VAL A 12 -25.37 -3.07 4.87
CA VAL A 12 -24.61 -4.25 4.43
C VAL A 12 -23.79 -3.96 3.17
N LEU A 13 -24.38 -3.27 2.18
CA LEU A 13 -23.68 -2.86 0.96
C LEU A 13 -22.49 -1.94 1.25
N ASN A 14 -22.63 -0.95 2.13
CA ASN A 14 -21.53 -0.04 2.49
C ASN A 14 -20.39 -0.78 3.23
N PHE A 15 -20.70 -1.71 4.12
CA PHE A 15 -19.69 -2.53 4.81
C PHE A 15 -18.91 -3.43 3.82
N LEU A 16 -19.60 -4.00 2.83
CA LEU A 16 -18.97 -4.82 1.77
C LEU A 16 -18.03 -3.99 0.88
N VAL A 17 -18.45 -2.78 0.49
CA VAL A 17 -17.60 -1.86 -0.29
C VAL A 17 -16.35 -1.46 0.51
N GLY A 18 -16.49 -1.21 1.81
CA GLY A 18 -15.36 -0.95 2.70
C GLY A 18 -14.33 -2.10 2.72
N CYS A 19 -14.79 -3.35 2.84
CA CYS A 19 -13.89 -4.52 2.82
C CYS A 19 -13.15 -4.70 1.49
N ALA A 20 -13.84 -4.53 0.36
CA ALA A 20 -13.23 -4.68 -0.96
C ALA A 20 -12.26 -3.54 -1.30
N ALA A 21 -12.63 -2.30 -0.95
CA ALA A 21 -11.82 -1.12 -1.21
C ALA A 21 -10.67 -0.92 -0.22
N ASN A 22 -10.72 -1.54 0.96
CA ASN A 22 -9.70 -1.39 2.00
C ASN A 22 -8.30 -1.69 1.45
N ARG A 23 -8.14 -2.77 0.67
CA ARG A 23 -6.84 -3.13 0.11
C ARG A 23 -6.31 -2.04 -0.83
N SER A 24 -7.13 -1.54 -1.75
CA SER A 24 -6.74 -0.50 -2.71
C SER A 24 -6.51 0.86 -2.06
N VAL A 25 -7.36 1.28 -1.12
CA VAL A 25 -7.25 2.59 -0.45
C VAL A 25 -6.13 2.58 0.59
N SER A 26 -5.96 1.49 1.33
CA SER A 26 -4.89 1.33 2.32
C SER A 26 -3.51 1.31 1.67
N CYS A 27 -3.37 0.68 0.50
CA CYS A 27 -2.10 0.58 -0.21
C CYS A 27 -1.62 1.90 -0.84
N GLY A 28 -2.47 2.93 -0.90
CA GLY A 28 -2.06 4.28 -1.31
C GLY A 28 -0.96 4.88 -0.43
N GLY A 29 -0.96 4.55 0.86
CA GLY A 29 0.10 4.98 1.79
C GLY A 29 1.37 4.13 1.73
N TRP A 30 1.35 3.01 1.02
CA TRP A 30 2.44 2.04 0.95
C TRP A 30 3.05 1.94 -0.45
N LEU A 31 2.88 2.96 -1.29
CA LEU A 31 3.51 2.98 -2.61
C LEU A 31 5.04 2.95 -2.47
N PRO A 32 5.74 2.17 -3.31
CA PRO A 32 7.18 2.05 -3.21
C PRO A 32 7.88 3.38 -3.45
N ILE A 33 8.81 3.73 -2.56
CA ILE A 33 9.66 4.92 -2.67
C ILE A 33 10.97 4.50 -3.34
N TYR A 34 11.23 5.03 -4.53
CA TYR A 34 12.49 4.85 -5.24
C TYR A 34 13.28 6.15 -5.18
N LEU A 35 14.57 6.02 -4.91
CA LEU A 35 15.50 7.15 -4.84
C LEU A 35 16.44 7.09 -6.03
N ASP A 36 16.79 8.25 -6.56
CA ASP A 36 17.87 8.36 -7.53
C ASP A 36 19.24 8.47 -6.84
N ASN A 37 20.31 8.52 -7.64
CA ASN A 37 21.67 8.59 -7.10
C ASN A 37 21.97 9.90 -6.34
N GLN A 38 21.28 11.00 -6.68
CA GLN A 38 21.46 12.28 -6.01
C GLN A 38 20.80 12.25 -4.64
N ASP A 39 19.59 11.69 -4.55
CA ASP A 39 18.87 11.51 -3.29
C ASP A 39 19.65 10.61 -2.32
N VAL A 40 20.18 9.49 -2.84
CA VAL A 40 20.99 8.55 -2.03
C VAL A 40 22.21 9.23 -1.42
N ALA A 41 22.79 10.23 -2.08
CA ALA A 41 23.97 10.94 -1.60
C ALA A 41 23.67 11.93 -0.46
N VAL A 42 22.42 12.38 -0.32
CA VAL A 42 22.04 13.43 0.64
C VAL A 42 21.24 12.90 1.83
N ILE A 43 20.63 11.72 1.73
CA ILE A 43 19.85 11.16 2.84
C ILE A 43 20.73 10.56 3.94
N SER A 44 20.21 10.61 5.17
CA SER A 44 20.84 9.89 6.29
C SER A 44 20.66 8.38 6.17
N SER A 45 21.58 7.63 6.77
CA SER A 45 21.49 6.16 6.86
C SER A 45 20.22 5.68 7.60
N ASN A 46 19.71 6.46 8.54
CA ASN A 46 18.46 6.15 9.25
C ASN A 46 17.26 6.29 8.31
N LEU A 47 17.19 7.39 7.55
CA LEU A 47 16.13 7.58 6.55
C LEU A 47 16.17 6.48 5.48
N ALA A 48 17.35 6.10 5.01
CA ALA A 48 17.51 4.98 4.08
C ALA A 48 16.95 3.67 4.65
N ARG A 49 17.24 3.35 5.92
CA ARG A 49 16.69 2.16 6.60
C ARG A 49 15.18 2.20 6.73
N ASP A 50 14.61 3.37 7.02
CA ASP A 50 13.17 3.51 7.19
C ASP A 50 12.43 3.43 5.85
N ILE A 51 13.00 3.96 4.77
CA ILE A 51 12.50 3.77 3.40
C ILE A 51 12.52 2.28 3.01
N LEU A 52 13.60 1.56 3.31
CA LEU A 52 13.68 0.13 3.04
C LEU A 52 12.64 -0.68 3.82
N LYS A 53 12.44 -0.38 5.11
CA LYS A 53 11.39 -1.01 5.92
C LYS A 53 10.01 -0.71 5.37
N HIS A 54 9.75 0.55 5.02
CA HIS A 54 8.50 0.99 4.42
C HIS A 54 8.18 0.19 3.15
N ASN A 55 9.13 0.12 2.21
CA ASN A 55 8.94 -0.59 0.95
C ASN A 55 8.75 -2.10 1.15
N LYS A 56 9.48 -2.71 2.09
CA LYS A 56 9.30 -4.13 2.45
C LYS A 56 7.91 -4.39 3.03
N GLN A 57 7.42 -3.50 3.88
CA GLN A 57 6.09 -3.60 4.45
C GLN A 57 5.01 -3.43 3.37
N GLY A 58 5.18 -2.47 2.47
CA GLY A 58 4.31 -2.31 1.31
C GLY A 58 4.31 -3.54 0.41
N ALA A 59 5.47 -4.11 0.09
CA ALA A 59 5.56 -5.35 -0.69
C ALA A 59 4.80 -6.50 -0.03
N HIS A 60 4.93 -6.66 1.29
CA HIS A 60 4.22 -7.69 2.05
C HIS A 60 2.70 -7.49 2.10
N LEU A 61 2.23 -6.27 2.41
CA LEU A 61 0.81 -5.98 2.59
C LEU A 61 0.06 -5.80 1.27
N CYS A 62 0.72 -5.21 0.28
CA CYS A 62 0.12 -4.75 -0.97
C CYS A 62 0.56 -5.55 -2.19
N GLY A 63 1.55 -6.43 -2.05
CA GLY A 63 2.01 -7.29 -3.14
C GLY A 63 2.82 -6.55 -4.21
N TRP A 64 3.41 -5.41 -3.86
CA TRP A 64 4.29 -4.69 -4.79
C TRP A 64 5.54 -5.51 -5.08
N LYS A 65 5.99 -5.48 -6.34
CA LYS A 65 7.29 -6.03 -6.74
C LYS A 65 8.37 -5.04 -6.34
N ASP A 66 9.22 -5.43 -5.41
CA ASP A 66 10.47 -4.75 -5.15
C ASP A 66 11.38 -4.95 -6.37
N GLY A 67 11.99 -3.87 -6.87
CA GLY A 67 12.83 -3.88 -8.08
C GLY A 67 14.13 -4.72 -7.96
N GLN A 68 14.19 -5.65 -7.02
CA GLN A 68 15.26 -6.63 -6.89
C GLN A 68 15.16 -7.74 -7.94
N GLU A 69 13.96 -8.02 -8.49
CA GLU A 69 13.80 -8.98 -9.59
C GLU A 69 14.58 -8.56 -10.86
N THR A 70 14.81 -7.26 -11.08
CA THR A 70 15.45 -6.74 -12.29
C THR A 70 16.98 -6.64 -12.22
N LYS A 71 17.60 -6.78 -11.05
CA LYS A 71 19.07 -6.71 -10.91
C LYS A 71 19.79 -8.06 -11.02
N GLN A 72 19.07 -9.18 -10.91
CA GLN A 72 19.69 -10.51 -10.94
C GLN A 72 19.85 -11.08 -12.37
N GLN A 73 19.43 -10.34 -13.40
CA GLN A 73 19.51 -10.73 -14.81
C GLN A 73 20.49 -9.89 -15.66
N ARG A 74 21.40 -9.11 -15.05
CA ARG A 74 22.41 -8.36 -15.79
C ARG A 74 23.81 -8.54 -15.21
#